data_AF-A0A9E2F0U9-F1
#
_entry.id   AF-A0A9E2F0U9-F1
#
_cell.length_a   1.000
_cell.length_b   1.000
_cell.length_c   1.000
_cell.angle_alpha   90.00
_cell.angle_beta   90.00
_cell.angle_gamma   90.00
#
_symmetry.space_group_name_H-M   'P 1'
#
loop_
_entity.id
_entity.type
_entity.pdbx_description
1 polymer ?
#
loop_
_entity_poly.entity_id
_entity_poly.type
_entity_poly.pdbx_seq_one_letter_code
_entity_poly.pdbx_strand_id
1 'polypeptide(L)' 'LLFVGIDVIGDYITEINVTSPTCIRELDSDFDINISADLFECIEQRLPV' A
#
# COMPACT_ATOMS: atom_id res chain seq x y z
N LEU A 1 -5.23 9.12 -5.35
CA LEU A 1 -4.95 8.21 -4.20
C LEU A 1 -3.64 7.54 -4.52
N LEU A 2 -2.66 7.58 -3.61
CA LEU A 2 -1.33 7.00 -3.81
C LEU A 2 -1.16 5.66 -3.08
N PHE A 3 -1.84 5.49 -1.95
CA PHE A 3 -1.73 4.30 -1.12
C PHE A 3 -3.11 3.91 -0.56
N VAL A 4 -3.50 2.65 -0.72
CA VAL A 4 -4.81 2.11 -0.35
C VAL A 4 -4.64 0.65 0.08
N GLY A 5 -5.31 0.25 1.16
CA GLY A 5 -5.43 -1.15 1.58
C GLY A 5 -6.76 -1.74 1.09
N ILE A 6 -6.74 -2.98 0.61
CA ILE A 6 -7.94 -3.68 0.15
C ILE A 6 -8.10 -4.96 0.96
N ASP A 7 -9.26 -5.11 1.58
CA ASP A 7 -9.59 -6.29 2.35
C ASP A 7 -10.42 -7.22 1.46
N VAL A 8 -9.94 -8.45 1.30
CA VAL A 8 -10.54 -9.46 0.43
C VAL A 8 -10.80 -10.74 1.21
N ILE A 9 -12.02 -11.28 1.12
CA ILE A 9 -12.40 -12.58 1.67
C ILE A 9 -12.96 -13.44 0.55
N GLY A 10 -12.24 -14.51 0.19
CA GLY A 10 -12.56 -15.32 -0.98
C GLY A 10 -12.44 -14.48 -2.26
N ASP A 11 -13.51 -14.44 -3.06
CA ASP A 11 -13.56 -13.69 -4.32
C ASP A 11 -14.18 -12.28 -4.17
N TYR A 12 -14.42 -11.81 -2.94
CA TYR A 12 -15.12 -10.56 -2.67
C TYR A 12 -14.24 -9.54 -1.96
N ILE A 13 -14.28 -8.29 -2.44
CA ILE A 13 -13.76 -7.13 -1.72
C ILE A 13 -14.76 -6.73 -0.65
N THR A 14 -14.32 -6.66 0.60
CA THR A 14 -15.15 -6.31 1.75
C THR A 14 -14.96 -4.87 2.21
N GLU A 15 -13.74 -4.32 2.07
CA GLU A 15 -13.40 -2.97 2.53
C GLU A 15 -12.30 -2.34 1.67
N ILE A 16 -12.31 -1.01 1.56
CA ILE A 16 -11.26 -0.21 0.93
C ILE A 16 -10.79 0.86 1.92
N ASN A 17 -9.58 0.68 2.46
CA ASN A 17 -8.96 1.54 3.44
C ASN A 17 -8.12 2.64 2.77
N VAL A 18 -8.66 3.86 2.71
CA VAL A 18 -8.03 5.00 2.00
C VAL A 18 -7.37 6.05 2.90
N THR A 19 -7.60 6.00 4.22
CA THR A 19 -7.10 7.01 5.16
C THR A 19 -5.79 6.61 5.82
N SER A 20 -5.72 5.42 6.42
CA SER A 20 -4.50 4.92 7.10
C SER A 20 -4.36 3.41 6.93
N PRO A 21 -4.22 2.89 5.68
CA PRO A 21 -3.94 1.48 5.46
C PRO A 21 -2.61 1.06 6.13
N THR A 22 -2.59 -0.15 6.71
CA THR A 22 -1.50 -0.66 7.57
C THR A 22 -0.88 -1.94 6.97
N CYS A 23 -0.23 -2.78 7.80
CA CYS A 23 0.34 -4.09 7.44
C CYS A 23 1.59 -4.08 6.54
N ILE A 24 2.20 -2.92 6.27
CA ILE A 24 3.42 -2.82 5.45
C ILE A 24 4.57 -3.65 6.03
N ARG A 25 4.79 -3.60 7.34
CA ARG A 25 5.98 -4.22 7.96
C ARG A 25 5.92 -5.74 7.91
N GLU A 26 4.72 -6.27 8.09
CA GLU A 26 4.41 -7.69 8.00
C GLU A 26 4.65 -8.19 6.58
N LEU A 27 4.13 -7.48 5.57
CA LEU A 27 4.33 -7.85 4.16
C LEU A 27 5.79 -7.74 3.71
N ASP A 28 6.49 -6.66 4.07
CA ASP A 28 7.91 -6.49 3.76
C ASP A 28 8.74 -7.67 4.31
N SER A 29 8.41 -8.13 5.53
CA SER A 29 9.09 -9.27 6.17
C SER A 29 8.74 -10.62 5.54
N ASP A 30 7.49 -10.83 5.14
CA ASP A 30 7.01 -12.13 4.65
C ASP A 30 7.36 -12.37 3.17
N PHE A 31 7.49 -11.30 2.38
CA PHE A 31 7.64 -11.37 0.92
C PHE A 31 8.95 -10.81 0.37
N ASP A 32 9.86 -10.32 1.23
CA ASP A 32 11.13 -9.68 0.83
C ASP A 32 10.91 -8.54 -0.18
N ILE A 33 9.95 -7.68 0.14
CA ILE A 33 9.58 -6.48 -0.63
C ILE A 33 9.83 -5.21 0.19
N ASN A 34 9.74 -4.04 -0.45
CA ASN A 34 9.86 -2.75 0.22
C ASN A 34 8.76 -1.78 -0.27
N ILE A 35 7.57 -1.94 0.28
CA ILE A 35 6.39 -1.15 -0.11
C ILE A 35 6.61 0.35 0.19
N SER A 36 7.38 0.66 1.24
CA SER A 36 7.67 2.05 1.61
C SER A 36 8.48 2.78 0.52
N ALA A 37 9.46 2.12 -0.08
CA ALA A 37 10.24 2.68 -1.17
C ALA A 37 9.35 2.98 -2.39
N ASP A 38 8.50 2.02 -2.79
CA ASP A 38 7.57 2.17 -3.91
C ASP A 38 6.62 3.38 -3.70
N LEU A 39 6.13 3.55 -2.47
CA LEU A 39 5.27 4.69 -2.13
C LEU A 39 6.02 6.02 -2.25
N PHE A 40 7.26 6.11 -1.74
CA PHE A 40 8.07 7.31 -1.85
C PHE A 40 8.41 7.63 -3.31
N GLU A 41 8.72 6.63 -4.13
CA GLU A 41 8.91 6.83 -5.57
C GLU A 41 7.66 7.40 -6.24
N CYS A 42 6.48 6.87 -5.91
CA CYS A 42 5.21 7.40 -6.42
C CYS A 42 4.94 8.85 -5.97
N ILE A 43 5.34 9.21 -4.74
CA ILE A 43 5.23 10.58 -4.22
C ILE A 43 6.16 11.51 -4.99
N GLU A 44 7.42 11.12 -5.16
CA GLU A 44 8.44 11.90 -5.88
C GLU A 44 8.04 12.14 -7.34
N GLN A 45 7.51 11.12 -8.03
CA GLN A 45 7.03 11.25 -9.41
C GLN A 45 5.82 12.19 -9.53
N ARG A 46 5.01 12.32 -8.48
CA ARG A 46 3.80 13.16 -8.50
C ARG A 46 4.07 14.59 -8.08
N LEU A 47 5.08 14.83 -7.24
CA LEU A 47 5.45 16.16 -6.81
C LEU A 47 6.36 16.81 -7.87
N PRO A 48 6.03 18.02 -8.34
CA PRO A 48 6.96 18.78 -9.18
C PRO A 48 8.15 19.21 -8.32
N VAL A 49 9.36 18.90 -8.80
CA VAL A 49 10.63 19.47 -8.33
C VAL A 49 10.78 20.92 -8.79
#